data_AF-A0A537QPK0-F1
#
_entry.id   AF-A0A537QPK0-F1
#
_cell.length_a   1.000
_cell.length_b   1.000
_cell.length_c   1.000
_cell.angle_alpha   90.00
_cell.angle_beta   90.00
_cell.angle_gamma   90.00
#
_symmetry.space_group_name_H-M   'P 1'
#
loop_
_entity.id
_entity.type
_entity.pdbx_description
1 polymer ?
#
loop_
_entity_poly.entity_id
_entity_poly.type
_entity_poly.pdbx_seq_one_letter_code
_entity_poly.pdbx_strand_id
1 'polypeptide(L)' 'MRKLIDFDEDTLDKLKQLARDRMATFQELADEAFADLLRKHGVPVDLKDALRKSAALSKSPPKADARSGSSRKSRS' A
#
# COMPACT_ATOMS: atom_id res chain seq x y z
N MET A 1 -19.57 -4.71 7.52
CA MET A 1 -18.66 -5.85 7.80
C MET A 1 -17.59 -5.37 8.77
N ARG A 2 -17.58 -5.83 10.03
CA ARG A 2 -16.55 -5.48 11.01
C ARG A 2 -15.44 -6.52 10.92
N LYS A 3 -14.21 -6.10 10.64
CA LYS A 3 -13.04 -6.96 10.77
C LYS A 3 -12.49 -6.81 12.19
N LEU A 4 -12.17 -7.92 12.85
CA LEU A 4 -11.58 -7.96 14.18
C LEU A 4 -10.12 -8.39 14.04
N ILE A 5 -9.25 -7.78 14.84
CA ILE A 5 -7.84 -8.14 14.97
C ILE A 5 -7.63 -8.39 16.46
N ASP A 6 -7.22 -9.60 16.81
CA ASP A 6 -6.87 -9.94 18.19
C ASP A 6 -5.42 -9.55 18.48
N PHE A 7 -5.22 -9.06 19.70
CA PHE A 7 -3.93 -8.82 20.31
C PHE A 7 -3.87 -9.63 21.61
N ASP A 8 -2.73 -10.20 21.93
CA ASP A 8 -2.48 -10.66 23.29
C ASP A 8 -2.47 -9.46 24.26
N GLU A 9 -2.77 -9.73 25.53
CA GLU A 9 -2.91 -8.68 26.56
C GLU A 9 -1.62 -7.86 26.71
N ASP A 10 -0.46 -8.52 26.76
CA ASP A 10 0.83 -7.86 26.92
C ASP A 10 1.15 -6.91 25.75
N THR A 11 0.89 -7.33 24.51
CA THR A 11 1.09 -6.50 23.32
C THR A 11 0.14 -5.33 23.31
N LEU A 12 -1.15 -5.55 23.65
CA LEU A 12 -2.14 -4.48 23.69
C LEU A 12 -1.77 -3.41 24.71
N ASP A 13 -1.30 -3.81 25.88
CA ASP A 13 -0.90 -2.87 26.94
C ASP A 13 0.35 -2.08 26.55
N LYS A 14 1.33 -2.72 25.90
CA LYS A 14 2.50 -2.01 25.35
C LYS A 14 2.10 -1.01 24.26
N LEU A 15 1.16 -1.36 23.38
CA LEU A 15 0.68 -0.44 22.35
C LEU A 15 -0.09 0.75 22.94
N LYS A 16 -0.92 0.51 23.97
CA LYS A 16 -1.60 1.59 24.71
C LYS A 16 -0.62 2.48 25.46
N GLN A 17 0.42 1.91 26.07
CA GLN A 17 1.48 2.68 26.72
C GLN A 17 2.21 3.56 25.71
N LEU A 18 2.62 2.99 24.57
CA LEU A 18 3.28 3.74 23.50
C LEU A 18 2.41 4.90 22.97
N ALA A 19 1.11 4.68 22.81
CA ALA A 19 0.18 5.73 22.42
C ALA A 19 0.17 6.87 23.45
N ARG A 20 0.07 6.55 24.76
CA ARG A 20 0.12 7.54 25.84
C ARG A 20 1.45 8.32 25.87
N ASP A 21 2.57 7.63 25.70
CA ASP A 21 3.90 8.25 25.70
C ASP A 21 4.06 9.26 24.54
N ARG A 22 3.37 9.02 23.42
CA ARG A 22 3.31 9.93 22.27
C ARG A 22 2.18 10.97 22.35
N MET A 23 1.44 11.03 23.45
CA MET A 23 0.22 11.84 23.62
C MET A 23 -0.83 11.61 22.51
N ALA A 24 -0.93 10.37 22.04
CA ALA A 24 -1.84 9.96 20.98
C ALA A 24 -2.81 8.88 21.49
N THR A 25 -3.85 8.60 20.69
CA THR A 25 -4.73 7.45 20.89
C THR A 25 -4.17 6.19 20.21
N PHE A 26 -4.59 5.02 20.68
CA PHE A 26 -4.26 3.75 20.03
C PHE A 26 -4.73 3.72 18.56
N GLN A 27 -5.86 4.36 18.24
CA GLN A 27 -6.38 4.44 16.88
C GLN A 27 -5.45 5.24 15.97
N GLU A 28 -4.98 6.41 16.41
CA GLU A 28 -4.05 7.24 15.63
C GLU A 28 -2.72 6.52 15.38
N LEU A 29 -2.21 5.80 16.39
CA LEU A 29 -1.03 4.95 16.24
C LEU A 29 -1.25 3.84 15.20
N ALA A 30 -2.43 3.23 15.19
CA ALA A 30 -2.79 2.20 14.22
C ALA A 30 -2.92 2.77 12.80
N ASP A 31 -3.58 3.91 12.66
CA ASP A 31 -3.77 4.57 11.36
C ASP A 31 -2.43 4.98 10.73
N GLU A 32 -1.49 5.49 11.54
CA GLU A 32 -0.11 5.79 11.10
C GLU A 32 0.63 4.52 10.66
N ALA A 33 0.61 3.47 11.49
CA ALA A 33 1.30 2.21 11.19
C ALA A 33 0.76 1.54 9.92
N PHE A 34 -0.56 1.54 9.72
CA PHE A 34 -1.19 1.00 8.52
C PHE A 34 -0.91 1.87 7.30
N ALA A 35 -0.96 3.19 7.42
CA ALA A 35 -0.64 4.09 6.31
C ALA A 35 0.80 3.85 5.80
N ASP A 36 1.76 3.73 6.70
CA ASP A 36 3.15 3.45 6.36
C ASP A 36 3.33 2.09 5.69
N LEU A 37 2.65 1.06 6.19
CA LEU A 37 2.67 -0.28 5.58
C LEU A 37 2.10 -0.26 4.16
N LEU A 38 0.91 0.33 3.98
CA LEU A 38 0.23 0.40 2.70
C LEU A 38 1.05 1.20 1.67
N ARG A 39 1.64 2.33 2.08
CA ARG A 39 2.54 3.12 1.22
C ARG A 39 3.74 2.30 0.74
N LYS A 40 4.41 1.55 1.62
CA LYS A 40 5.57 0.70 1.26
C LYS A 40 5.21 -0.39 0.25
N HIS A 41 3.99 -0.92 0.31
CA HIS A 41 3.49 -1.93 -0.63
C HIS A 41 2.76 -1.33 -1.86
N GLY A 42 2.77 -0.01 -2.01
CA GLY A 42 2.12 0.68 -3.12
C GLY A 42 0.59 0.59 -3.11
N VAL A 43 -0.01 0.26 -1.96
CA VAL A 43 -1.46 0.28 -1.78
C VAL A 43 -1.89 1.71 -1.44
N PRO A 44 -2.88 2.29 -2.14
CA PRO A 44 -3.38 3.62 -1.81
C PRO A 44 -3.98 3.65 -0.41
N VAL A 45 -3.62 4.68 0.37
CA VAL A 45 -4.06 4.83 1.77
C VAL A 45 -5.41 5.55 1.90
N ASP A 46 -5.75 6.40 0.93
CA ASP A 46 -7.01 7.15 0.92
C ASP A 46 -7.69 7.09 -0.47
N LEU A 47 -8.94 7.55 -0.54
CA LEU A 47 -9.70 7.59 -1.78
C LEU A 47 -9.02 8.49 -2.84
N LYS A 48 -8.34 9.55 -2.40
CA LYS A 48 -7.67 10.51 -3.28
C LYS A 48 -6.46 9.88 -3.97
N ASP A 49 -5.61 9.18 -3.23
CA ASP A 49 -4.47 8.43 -3.75
C ASP A 49 -4.95 7.28 -4.64
N ALA A 50 -6.06 6.63 -4.28
CA ALA A 50 -6.66 5.59 -5.12
C ALA A 50 -7.12 6.15 -6.47
N LEU A 51 -7.87 7.26 -6.46
CA LEU A 51 -8.33 7.94 -7.67
C LEU A 51 -7.16 8.44 -8.51
N ARG A 52 -6.12 9.00 -7.88
CA ARG A 52 -4.92 9.46 -8.58
C ARG A 52 -4.18 8.30 -9.25
N LYS A 53 -4.04 7.15 -8.57
CA LYS A 53 -3.39 5.96 -9.14
C LYS A 53 -4.20 5.36 -10.28
N SER A 54 -5.54 5.27 -10.14
CA SER A 54 -6.43 4.81 -11.21
C SER A 54 -6.39 5.72 -12.45
N ALA A 55 -6.38 7.04 -12.25
CA ALA A 55 -6.24 8.02 -13.34
C ALA A 55 -4.84 8.03 -13.98
N ALA A 56 -3.79 7.69 -13.24
CA ALA A 56 -2.44 7.55 -13.77
C ALA A 56 -2.27 6.26 -14.59
N LEU A 57 -2.94 5.17 -14.19
CA LEU A 57 -2.99 3.92 -14.94
C LEU A 57 -3.74 4.08 -16.26
N SER A 58 -4.80 4.90 -16.32
CA SER A 58 -5.53 5.17 -17.57
C SER A 58 -4.79 6.10 -18.53
N LYS A 59 -3.83 6.90 -18.05
CA LYS A 59 -3.01 7.81 -18.86
C LYS A 59 -1.70 7.22 -19.34
N SER A 60 -1.27 6.08 -18.79
CA SER A 60 -0.06 5.40 -19.24
C SER A 60 -0.42 4.56 -20.47
N PRO A 61 0.22 4.75 -21.64
CA PRO A 61 0.03 3.82 -22.75
C PRO A 61 0.44 2.42 -22.26
N PRO A 62 -0.28 1.34 -22.66
CA PRO A 62 0.11 0.00 -22.29
C PRO A 62 1.57 -0.17 -22.69
N LYS A 63 2.43 -0.48 -21.71
CA LYS A 63 3.84 -0.74 -21.95
C LYS A 63 3.86 -1.94 -22.88
N ALA A 64 4.10 -1.70 -24.17
CA ALA A 64 4.17 -2.75 -25.17
C ALA A 64 5.24 -3.72 -24.71
N ASP A 65 4.81 -4.90 -24.25
CA ASP A 65 5.69 -5.99 -23.91
C ASP A 65 6.63 -6.22 -25.10
N ALA A 66 7.91 -6.03 -24.83
CA ALA A 66 9.01 -6.25 -25.75
C ALA A 66 9.08 -7.73 -26.14
N ARG A 67 8.23 -8.15 -27.08
CA ARG A 67 8.33 -9.41 -27.81
C ARG A 67 7.94 -9.22 -29.27
N SER A 68 8.59 -8.31 -29.98
CA SER A 68 8.74 -8.49 -31.42
C SER A 68 9.90 -9.46 -31.64
N GLY A 69 9.53 -10.68 -32.01
CA GLY A 69 10.47 -11.74 -32.36
C GLY A 69 11.45 -11.23 -33.42
N SER A 70 12.74 -11.40 -33.12
CA SER A 70 13.84 -11.32 -34.06
C SER A 70 13.59 -12.31 -35.21
N SER A 71 12.85 -11.86 -36.23
CA SER A 71 12.77 -12.52 -37.52
C SER A 71 14.08 -12.24 -38.26
N ARG A 72 15.05 -13.14 -38.08
CA ARG A 72 16.28 -13.20 -38.88
C ARG A 72 15.89 -13.34 -40.35
N LYS A 73 15.98 -12.23 -41.09
CA LYS A 73 16.07 -12.26 -42.54
C LYS A 73 17.54 -12.19 -42.94
N SER A 74 18.18 -13.36 -43.04
CA SER A 74 19.43 -13.55 -43.77
C SER A 74 19.14 -14.52 -44.91
N ARG A 75 18.93 -13.97 -46.11
CA ARG A 75 18.96 -14.69 -47.39
C ARG A 75 19.00 -13.67 -48.52
N SER A 76 20.21 -13.42 -49.01
CA SER A 76 20.64 -13.37 -50.42
C SER A 76 22.09 -12.94 -50.49
#